data_AF-A0A6M0ITD1-F1
#
_entry.id   AF-A0A6M0ITD1-F1
#
_cell.length_a   1.000
_cell.length_b   1.000
_cell.length_c   1.000
_cell.angle_alpha   90.00
_cell.angle_beta   90.00
_cell.angle_gamma   90.00
#
_symmetry.space_group_name_H-M   'P 1'
#
loop_
_entity.id
_entity.type
_entity.pdbx_description
1 polymer ?
#
loop_
_entity_poly.entity_id
_entity_poly.type
_entity_poly.pdbx_seq_one_letter_code
_entity_poly.pdbx_strand_id
1 'polypeptide(L)'
;MNRTFTAILCWLVPVILSAPLLAQSLPNPLPQCGTEDLTPLQKRALVQQGNLALERKRASGAAFNTIAYVPIRPHIFRRSDGTGGFTLANLNQAMAITNNYYLLNGYGIQFYFAGTTPDYIDNDRLLNNFLYDDESSVNGRDATNAMNQYYVNQIANNTVGGYAYYPENSIHSTRSFIATYDNGQMNYVTNSTIPHELGHSFNLRRLSVFNLQIGYT
;
A
#
# COMPACT_ATOMS: atom_id res chain seq x y z
N MET A 1 -62.21 38.77 39.06
CA MET A 1 -61.79 37.39 39.36
C MET A 1 -60.33 37.24 38.95
N ASN A 2 -59.44 37.24 39.93
CA ASN A 2 -57.99 37.20 39.78
C ASN A 2 -57.53 35.79 39.34
N ARG A 3 -56.66 35.71 38.33
CA ARG A 3 -55.84 34.52 38.09
C ARG A 3 -54.38 34.94 37.93
N THR A 4 -53.61 34.67 38.96
CA THR A 4 -52.16 34.76 39.02
C THR A 4 -51.55 33.66 38.15
N PHE A 5 -50.62 34.02 37.26
CA PHE A 5 -49.78 33.08 36.52
C PHE A 5 -48.47 32.87 37.27
N THR A 6 -48.27 31.65 37.78
CA THR A 6 -47.02 31.20 38.40
C THR A 6 -46.05 30.77 37.31
N ALA A 7 -44.91 31.45 37.19
CA ALA A 7 -43.81 31.06 36.30
C ALA A 7 -42.94 30.00 36.99
N ILE A 8 -42.78 28.82 36.37
CA ILE A 8 -41.82 27.79 36.78
C ILE A 8 -40.59 27.93 35.90
N LEU A 9 -39.51 28.44 36.47
CA LEU A 9 -38.20 28.55 35.84
C LEU A 9 -37.44 27.24 36.08
N CYS A 10 -37.47 26.33 35.10
CA CYS A 10 -36.73 25.07 35.15
C CYS A 10 -35.30 25.29 34.65
N TRP A 11 -34.33 25.32 35.56
CA TRP A 11 -32.90 25.34 35.24
C TRP A 11 -32.44 23.96 34.78
N LEU A 12 -32.16 23.80 33.48
CA LEU A 12 -31.47 22.63 32.94
C LEU A 12 -29.95 22.87 33.04
N VAL A 13 -29.31 22.21 34.00
CA VAL A 13 -27.84 22.08 34.06
C VAL A 13 -27.45 20.87 33.19
N PRO A 14 -26.61 21.01 32.15
CA PRO A 14 -26.07 19.87 31.45
C PRO A 14 -24.91 19.28 32.26
N VAL A 15 -25.14 18.12 32.87
CA VAL A 15 -24.09 17.27 33.41
C VAL A 15 -23.34 16.68 32.22
N ILE A 16 -22.19 17.27 31.88
CA ILE A 16 -21.25 16.70 30.91
C ILE A 16 -20.57 15.51 31.58
N LEU A 17 -21.10 14.31 31.33
CA LEU A 17 -20.42 13.06 31.66
C LEU A 17 -19.24 12.87 30.71
N SER A 18 -18.04 13.13 31.22
CA SER A 18 -16.77 12.75 30.58
C SER A 18 -16.62 11.23 30.61
N ALA A 19 -17.13 10.54 29.58
CA ALA A 19 -16.80 9.13 29.40
C ALA A 19 -15.32 9.02 28.99
N PRO A 20 -14.51 8.15 29.64
CA PRO A 20 -13.15 7.90 29.17
C PRO A 20 -13.23 7.25 27.79
N LEU A 21 -12.63 7.90 26.79
CA LEU A 21 -12.36 7.32 25.48
C LEU A 21 -11.41 6.14 25.68
N LEU A 22 -11.96 4.92 25.69
CA LEU A 22 -11.16 3.71 25.56
C LEU A 22 -10.60 3.68 24.13
N ALA A 23 -9.31 3.93 24.01
CA ALA A 23 -8.59 3.68 22.76
C ALA A 23 -8.72 2.19 22.42
N GLN A 24 -9.38 1.88 21.31
CA GLN A 24 -9.51 0.52 20.83
C GLN A 24 -8.14 0.07 20.29
N SER A 25 -7.49 -0.89 20.94
CA SER A 25 -6.36 -1.59 20.34
C SER A 25 -6.89 -2.49 19.22
N LEU A 26 -6.30 -2.38 18.02
CA LEU A 26 -6.65 -3.27 16.92
C LEU A 26 -6.26 -4.72 17.29
N PRO A 27 -7.10 -5.73 16.98
CA PRO A 27 -6.92 -7.09 17.49
C PRO A 27 -5.66 -7.82 17.01
N ASN A 28 -4.94 -7.29 16.02
CA ASN A 28 -3.66 -7.82 15.55
C ASN A 28 -2.79 -6.65 15.04
N PRO A 29 -1.50 -6.59 15.40
CA PRO A 29 -0.60 -5.64 14.74
C PRO A 29 -0.59 -5.96 13.24
N LEU A 30 -0.72 -4.91 12.40
CA LEU A 30 -0.58 -5.05 10.96
C LEU A 30 0.79 -5.69 10.66
N PRO A 31 0.88 -6.60 9.66
CA PRO A 31 2.18 -7.10 9.20
C PRO A 31 3.14 -5.94 8.95
N GLN A 32 4.37 -6.06 9.41
CA GLN A 32 5.33 -4.97 9.32
C GLN A 32 5.65 -4.69 7.85
N CYS A 33 5.73 -3.43 7.46
CA CYS A 33 6.26 -3.06 6.14
C CYS A 33 7.79 -3.20 6.16
N GLY A 34 8.34 -3.95 5.21
CA GLY A 34 9.77 -4.18 5.07
C GLY A 34 10.50 -3.06 4.35
N THR A 35 9.81 -2.22 3.56
CA THR A 35 10.42 -1.13 2.80
C THR A 35 11.32 -0.25 3.66
N GLU A 36 12.57 -0.02 3.23
CA GLU A 36 13.53 0.79 3.98
C GLU A 36 13.16 2.27 4.00
N ASP A 37 13.38 2.95 5.12
CA ASP A 37 13.10 4.38 5.21
C ASP A 37 14.17 5.22 4.52
N LEU A 38 13.72 6.18 3.69
CA LEU A 38 14.62 7.13 3.03
C LEU A 38 15.31 8.07 4.03
N THR A 39 16.59 8.34 3.79
CA THR A 39 17.30 9.44 4.45
C THR A 39 16.67 10.79 4.09
N PRO A 40 16.86 11.84 4.92
CA PRO A 40 16.38 13.19 4.60
C PRO A 40 16.86 13.71 3.25
N LEU A 41 18.10 13.35 2.84
CA LEU A 41 18.64 13.74 1.54
C LEU A 41 17.91 13.05 0.38
N GLN A 42 17.72 11.73 0.46
CA GLN A 42 16.97 10.96 -0.55
C GLN A 42 15.52 11.46 -0.66
N LYS A 43 14.87 11.78 0.47
CA LYS A 43 13.52 12.37 0.47
C LYS A 43 13.45 13.67 -0.33
N ARG A 44 14.43 14.56 -0.16
CA ARG A 44 14.51 15.83 -0.92
C ARG A 44 14.77 15.57 -2.40
N ALA A 45 15.69 14.66 -2.72
CA ALA A 45 16.01 14.30 -4.10
C ALA A 45 14.78 13.76 -4.85
N LEU A 46 14.00 12.86 -4.24
CA LEU A 46 12.78 12.32 -4.85
C LEU A 46 11.69 13.38 -5.06
N VAL A 47 11.54 14.32 -4.12
CA VAL A 47 10.61 15.45 -4.31
C VAL A 47 11.06 16.33 -5.48
N GLN A 48 12.35 16.63 -5.59
CA GLN A 48 12.89 17.41 -6.70
C GLN A 48 12.69 16.70 -8.05
N GLN A 49 12.92 15.39 -8.10
CA GLN A 49 12.67 14.57 -9.29
C GLN A 49 11.18 14.55 -9.68
N GLY A 50 10.28 14.41 -8.70
CA GLY A 50 8.83 14.47 -8.92
C GLY A 50 8.38 15.83 -9.49
N ASN A 51 8.89 16.93 -8.93
CA ASN A 51 8.61 18.28 -9.44
C ASN A 51 9.11 18.46 -10.88
N LEU A 52 10.34 18.01 -11.17
CA LEU A 52 10.90 18.06 -12.52
C LEU A 52 10.09 17.21 -13.51
N ALA A 53 9.62 16.03 -13.11
CA ALA A 53 8.75 15.19 -13.93
C ALA A 53 7.41 15.88 -14.23
N LEU A 54 6.82 16.54 -13.24
CA LEU A 54 5.59 17.31 -13.40
C LEU A 54 5.79 18.50 -14.35
N GLU A 55 6.88 19.25 -14.20
CA GLU A 55 7.24 20.35 -15.11
C GLU A 55 7.42 19.86 -16.54
N ARG A 56 8.15 18.76 -16.75
CA ARG A 56 8.31 18.13 -18.07
C ARG A 56 6.97 17.70 -18.66
N LYS A 57 6.08 17.09 -17.86
CA LYS A 57 4.74 16.70 -18.32
C LYS A 57 3.93 17.92 -18.75
N ARG A 58 3.95 19.01 -17.98
CA ARG A 58 3.28 20.28 -18.35
C ARG A 58 3.87 20.88 -19.64
N ALA A 59 5.19 20.90 -19.76
CA ALA A 59 5.88 21.45 -20.94
C ALA A 59 5.68 20.60 -22.20
N SER A 60 5.43 19.30 -22.08
CA SER A 60 5.22 18.40 -23.23
C SER A 60 3.96 18.69 -24.04
N GLY A 61 3.02 19.48 -23.49
CA GLY A 61 1.71 19.73 -24.12
C GLY A 61 0.82 18.48 -24.19
N ALA A 62 1.27 17.34 -23.65
CA ALA A 62 0.46 16.14 -23.58
C ALA A 62 -0.77 16.39 -22.71
N ALA A 63 -1.93 15.94 -23.19
CA ALA A 63 -3.17 16.02 -22.42
C ALA A 63 -2.99 15.42 -21.03
N PHE A 64 -3.47 16.14 -20.02
CA PHE A 64 -3.64 15.59 -18.69
C PHE A 64 -4.89 14.73 -18.71
N ASN A 65 -4.69 13.41 -18.72
CA ASN A 65 -5.77 12.47 -18.49
C ASN A 65 -6.16 12.54 -17.02
N THR A 66 -7.46 12.43 -16.73
CA THR A 66 -7.95 12.34 -15.35
C THR A 66 -7.48 11.05 -14.67
N ILE A 67 -7.25 10.00 -15.46
CA ILE A 67 -6.79 8.68 -15.02
C ILE A 67 -5.43 8.36 -15.62
N ALA A 68 -4.47 8.02 -14.77
CA ALA A 68 -3.19 7.42 -15.16
C ALA A 68 -3.29 5.90 -15.06
N TYR A 69 -3.10 5.21 -16.19
CA TYR A 69 -3.13 3.74 -16.22
C TYR A 69 -1.73 3.18 -15.97
N VAL A 70 -1.59 2.34 -14.95
CA VAL A 70 -0.31 1.74 -14.57
C VAL A 70 -0.38 0.21 -14.69
N PRO A 71 0.44 -0.41 -15.57
CA PRO A 71 0.51 -1.86 -15.67
C PRO A 71 1.23 -2.48 -14.46
N ILE A 72 0.70 -3.61 -13.97
CA ILE A 72 1.34 -4.50 -13.00
C ILE A 72 1.63 -5.83 -13.68
N ARG A 73 2.86 -6.31 -13.64
CA ARG A 73 3.24 -7.67 -14.00
C ARG A 73 3.23 -8.55 -12.74
N PRO A 74 2.27 -9.46 -12.58
CA PRO A 74 2.25 -10.37 -11.44
C PRO A 74 3.20 -11.55 -11.68
N HIS A 75 4.06 -11.81 -10.70
CA HIS A 75 4.97 -12.95 -10.62
C HIS A 75 4.57 -13.81 -9.41
N ILE A 76 4.03 -14.99 -9.64
CA ILE A 76 3.47 -15.84 -8.58
C ILE A 76 4.41 -17.01 -8.33
N PHE A 77 5.00 -17.06 -7.14
CA PHE A 77 5.62 -18.28 -6.68
C PHE A 77 4.55 -19.30 -6.32
N ARG A 78 4.78 -20.55 -6.70
CA ARG A 78 3.91 -21.68 -6.40
C ARG A 78 4.73 -22.96 -6.21
N ARG A 79 4.06 -24.04 -5.86
CA ARG A 79 4.72 -25.33 -5.60
C ARG A 79 5.37 -25.85 -6.88
N SER A 80 6.39 -26.70 -6.73
CA SER A 80 7.13 -27.23 -7.88
C SER A 80 6.27 -28.11 -8.80
N ASP A 81 5.13 -28.61 -8.30
CA ASP A 81 4.12 -29.34 -9.07
C ASP A 81 3.12 -28.43 -9.82
N GLY A 82 3.30 -27.11 -9.75
CA GLY A 82 2.46 -26.11 -10.39
C GLY A 82 1.18 -25.77 -9.63
N THR A 83 0.99 -26.28 -8.41
CA THR A 83 -0.18 -26.01 -7.58
C THR A 83 0.08 -24.95 -6.50
N GLY A 84 -0.99 -24.43 -5.89
CA GLY A 84 -0.90 -23.42 -4.84
C GLY A 84 -0.49 -22.03 -5.35
N GLY A 85 0.08 -21.22 -4.46
CA GLY A 85 0.42 -19.82 -4.73
C GLY A 85 -0.80 -18.89 -4.65
N PHE A 86 -0.57 -17.62 -4.97
CA PHE A 86 -1.63 -16.60 -4.96
C PHE A 86 -2.60 -16.82 -6.12
N THR A 87 -3.89 -16.97 -5.83
CA THR A 87 -4.88 -17.33 -6.86
C THR A 87 -5.26 -16.14 -7.74
N LEU A 88 -5.71 -16.40 -8.97
CA LEU A 88 -6.22 -15.36 -9.86
C LEU A 88 -7.45 -14.64 -9.28
N ALA A 89 -8.29 -15.36 -8.53
CA ALA A 89 -9.44 -14.76 -7.86
C ALA A 89 -8.97 -13.72 -6.82
N ASN A 90 -7.98 -14.06 -6.00
CA ASN A 90 -7.41 -13.15 -5.01
C ASN A 90 -6.68 -11.97 -5.68
N LEU A 91 -5.97 -12.20 -6.79
CA LEU A 91 -5.39 -11.12 -7.60
C LEU A 91 -6.43 -10.13 -8.09
N ASN A 92 -7.52 -10.62 -8.69
CA ASN A 92 -8.59 -9.77 -9.19
C ASN A 92 -9.27 -8.99 -8.07
N GLN A 93 -9.51 -9.63 -6.92
CA GLN A 93 -10.05 -8.96 -5.75
C GLN A 93 -9.09 -7.87 -5.22
N ALA A 94 -7.80 -8.19 -5.10
CA ALA A 94 -6.76 -7.24 -4.69
C ALA A 94 -6.69 -6.04 -5.64
N MET A 95 -6.76 -6.27 -6.94
CA MET A 95 -6.77 -5.22 -7.96
C MET A 95 -8.01 -4.32 -7.84
N ALA A 96 -9.19 -4.91 -7.65
CA ALA A 96 -10.42 -4.13 -7.48
C ALA A 96 -10.37 -3.24 -6.24
N ILE A 97 -9.89 -3.78 -5.11
CA ILE A 97 -9.72 -3.03 -3.85
C ILE A 97 -8.66 -1.95 -3.99
N THR A 98 -7.49 -2.28 -4.57
CA THR A 98 -6.42 -1.31 -4.81
C THR A 98 -6.91 -0.16 -5.69
N ASN A 99 -7.63 -0.45 -6.78
CA ASN A 99 -8.20 0.60 -7.61
C ASN A 99 -9.22 1.46 -6.87
N ASN A 100 -9.99 0.92 -5.91
CA ASN A 100 -10.88 1.73 -5.08
C ASN A 100 -10.10 2.76 -4.23
N TYR A 101 -8.90 2.40 -3.74
CA TYR A 101 -8.04 3.33 -3.00
C TYR A 101 -7.41 4.42 -3.86
N TYR A 102 -7.03 4.10 -5.10
CA TYR A 102 -6.22 4.98 -5.96
C TYR A 102 -7.03 5.72 -7.03
N LEU A 103 -8.28 5.35 -7.26
CA LEU A 103 -9.19 5.95 -8.24
C LEU A 103 -10.38 6.60 -7.54
N LEU A 104 -10.28 7.90 -7.24
CA LEU A 104 -11.32 8.66 -6.55
C LEU A 104 -12.10 9.52 -7.53
N ASN A 105 -13.41 9.28 -7.63
CA ASN A 105 -14.35 10.08 -8.45
C ASN A 105 -13.92 10.25 -9.92
N GLY A 106 -13.28 9.23 -10.50
CA GLY A 106 -12.80 9.26 -11.89
C GLY A 106 -11.46 9.98 -12.09
N TYR A 107 -10.74 10.27 -11.00
CA TYR A 107 -9.40 10.85 -10.99
C TYR A 107 -8.42 9.96 -10.22
N GLY A 108 -7.18 9.87 -10.70
CA GLY A 108 -6.09 9.19 -9.99
C GLY A 108 -5.41 8.11 -10.81
N ILE A 109 -5.07 7.00 -10.16
CA ILE A 109 -4.33 5.89 -10.77
C ILE A 109 -5.26 4.68 -10.88
N GLN A 110 -5.28 4.07 -12.06
CA GLN A 110 -5.92 2.78 -12.28
C GLN A 110 -4.86 1.74 -12.67
N PHE A 111 -4.73 0.72 -11.84
CA PHE A 111 -3.88 -0.43 -12.09
C PHE A 111 -4.59 -1.48 -12.94
N TYR A 112 -3.83 -2.17 -13.77
CA TYR A 112 -4.28 -3.29 -14.57
C TYR A 112 -3.17 -4.33 -14.73
N PHE A 113 -3.53 -5.60 -14.95
CA PHE A 113 -2.52 -6.65 -15.16
C PHE A 113 -1.95 -6.59 -16.58
N ALA A 114 -0.62 -6.64 -16.67
CA ALA A 114 0.12 -6.76 -17.93
C ALA A 114 0.39 -8.23 -18.28
N GLY A 115 0.15 -8.57 -19.55
CA GLY A 115 0.23 -9.94 -20.07
C GLY A 115 -1.11 -10.68 -20.00
N THR A 116 -1.18 -11.85 -20.62
CA THR A 116 -2.40 -12.68 -20.67
C THR A 116 -2.56 -13.58 -19.44
N THR A 117 -1.45 -13.95 -18.81
CA THR A 117 -1.37 -14.74 -17.57
C THR A 117 -0.22 -14.22 -16.71
N PRO A 118 -0.24 -14.46 -15.38
CA PRO A 118 0.91 -14.19 -14.53
C PRO A 118 2.16 -14.94 -14.98
N ASP A 119 3.34 -14.42 -14.62
CA ASP A 119 4.56 -15.23 -14.64
C ASP A 119 4.52 -16.18 -13.45
N TYR A 120 4.59 -17.49 -13.68
CA TYR A 120 4.59 -18.49 -12.61
C TYR A 120 6.01 -18.98 -12.33
N ILE A 121 6.36 -19.08 -11.05
CA ILE A 121 7.67 -19.52 -10.58
C ILE A 121 7.49 -20.75 -9.69
N ASP A 122 7.84 -21.91 -10.24
CA ASP A 122 7.64 -23.22 -9.60
C ASP A 122 8.85 -23.54 -8.72
N ASN A 123 8.75 -23.22 -7.42
CA ASN A 123 9.86 -23.38 -6.49
C ASN A 123 9.39 -23.47 -5.03
N ASP A 124 9.30 -24.69 -4.48
CA ASP A 124 8.81 -24.90 -3.10
C ASP A 124 9.64 -24.16 -2.04
N ARG A 125 10.96 -24.06 -2.25
CA ARG A 125 11.88 -23.41 -1.31
C ARG A 125 11.62 -21.91 -1.27
N LEU A 126 11.62 -21.27 -2.43
CA LEU A 126 11.43 -19.82 -2.52
C LEU A 126 9.99 -19.40 -2.22
N LEU A 127 9.00 -20.27 -2.49
CA LEU A 127 7.62 -20.04 -2.11
C LEU A 127 7.49 -19.78 -0.59
N ASN A 128 8.15 -20.60 0.23
CA ASN A 128 7.97 -20.59 1.69
C ASN A 128 9.11 -19.91 2.46
N ASN A 129 10.23 -19.62 1.82
CA ASN A 129 11.41 -19.08 2.46
C ASN A 129 12.13 -18.08 1.53
N PHE A 130 11.37 -17.11 1.02
CA PHE A 130 11.93 -16.02 0.22
C PHE A 130 12.77 -15.11 1.11
N LEU A 131 14.06 -15.00 0.85
CA LEU A 131 14.95 -14.19 1.69
C LEU A 131 14.68 -12.70 1.43
N TYR A 132 14.43 -11.94 2.50
CA TYR A 132 14.33 -10.48 2.41
C TYR A 132 15.62 -9.89 1.83
N ASP A 133 15.50 -9.02 0.82
CA ASP A 133 16.61 -8.31 0.14
C ASP A 133 17.61 -9.20 -0.64
N ASP A 134 17.40 -10.52 -0.69
CA ASP A 134 18.10 -11.41 -1.63
C ASP A 134 17.19 -11.78 -2.81
N GLU A 135 17.14 -10.86 -3.76
CA GLU A 135 16.31 -10.94 -4.96
C GLU A 135 17.02 -11.59 -6.15
N SER A 136 18.20 -12.19 -5.93
CA SER A 136 18.98 -12.83 -6.98
C SER A 136 18.18 -13.90 -7.74
N SER A 137 17.22 -14.52 -7.06
CA SER A 137 16.32 -15.55 -7.59
C SER A 137 15.32 -15.05 -8.64
N VAL A 138 15.08 -13.74 -8.74
CA VAL A 138 14.13 -13.14 -9.71
C VAL A 138 14.82 -12.32 -10.81
N ASN A 139 16.16 -12.26 -10.80
CA ASN A 139 16.90 -11.52 -11.81
C ASN A 139 16.57 -11.98 -13.24
N GLY A 140 16.27 -11.01 -14.10
CA GLY A 140 15.91 -11.24 -15.50
C GLY A 140 14.43 -11.56 -15.74
N ARG A 141 13.59 -11.62 -14.70
CA ARG A 141 12.15 -11.86 -14.85
C ARG A 141 11.32 -10.58 -14.99
N ASP A 142 11.86 -9.46 -14.53
CA ASP A 142 11.14 -8.18 -14.52
C ASP A 142 10.68 -7.76 -15.92
N ALA A 143 9.41 -7.38 -16.03
CA ALA A 143 8.91 -6.64 -17.16
C ALA A 143 9.45 -5.19 -17.12
N THR A 144 9.99 -4.72 -18.25
CA THR A 144 10.59 -3.37 -18.36
C THR A 144 9.55 -2.25 -18.47
N ASN A 145 8.28 -2.59 -18.68
CA ASN A 145 7.18 -1.65 -18.91
C ASN A 145 6.00 -1.85 -17.96
N ALA A 146 6.25 -2.42 -16.78
CA ALA A 146 5.25 -2.64 -15.74
C ALA A 146 5.87 -2.59 -14.34
N MET A 147 5.03 -2.36 -13.33
CA MET A 147 5.38 -2.60 -11.93
C MET A 147 5.46 -4.11 -11.70
N ASN A 148 6.58 -4.62 -11.24
CA ASN A 148 6.79 -6.05 -11.02
C ASN A 148 6.37 -6.42 -9.61
N GLN A 149 5.29 -7.19 -9.47
CA GLN A 149 4.78 -7.59 -8.15
C GLN A 149 4.94 -9.10 -7.96
N TYR A 150 5.79 -9.47 -7.00
CA TYR A 150 6.12 -10.84 -6.64
C TYR A 150 5.29 -11.30 -5.45
N TYR A 151 4.64 -12.46 -5.59
CA TYR A 151 3.81 -13.05 -4.54
C TYR A 151 4.47 -14.32 -4.04
N VAL A 152 4.82 -14.31 -2.76
CA VAL A 152 5.42 -15.45 -2.04
C VAL A 152 4.55 -15.79 -0.84
N ASN A 153 4.59 -17.04 -0.36
CA ASN A 153 3.81 -17.42 0.81
C ASN A 153 4.34 -16.71 2.06
N GLN A 154 5.67 -16.71 2.21
CA GLN A 154 6.35 -16.14 3.36
C GLN A 154 7.70 -15.54 2.95
N ILE A 155 7.97 -14.36 3.49
CA ILE A 155 9.29 -13.73 3.47
C ILE A 155 10.03 -14.19 4.74
N ALA A 156 11.17 -14.83 4.55
CA ALA A 156 11.97 -15.46 5.59
C ALA A 156 12.56 -14.45 6.57
N ASN A 157 12.78 -14.89 7.82
CA ASN A 157 13.52 -14.19 8.87
C ASN A 157 12.98 -12.82 9.29
N ASN A 158 11.77 -12.44 8.84
CA ASN A 158 11.14 -11.19 9.22
C ASN A 158 9.61 -11.35 9.22
N THR A 159 8.92 -10.69 10.15
CA THR A 159 7.45 -10.68 10.23
C THR A 159 6.87 -9.59 9.30
N VAL A 160 7.41 -9.50 8.08
CA VAL A 160 7.01 -8.48 7.10
C VAL A 160 5.90 -9.00 6.21
N GLY A 161 4.88 -8.16 6.01
CA GLY A 161 3.80 -8.44 5.06
C GLY A 161 4.23 -8.24 3.61
N GLY A 162 5.22 -7.38 3.40
CA GLY A 162 5.75 -7.09 2.08
C GLY A 162 6.77 -5.96 2.14
N TYR A 163 7.34 -5.65 0.99
CA TYR A 163 8.20 -4.49 0.79
C TYR A 163 8.18 -4.08 -0.68
N ALA A 164 8.58 -2.85 -0.93
CA ALA A 164 8.73 -2.27 -2.26
C ALA A 164 9.89 -1.29 -2.24
N TYR A 165 10.14 -0.71 -3.41
CA TYR A 165 11.14 0.32 -3.58
C TYR A 165 10.50 1.67 -3.89
N TYR A 166 11.14 2.73 -3.39
CA TYR A 166 10.82 4.08 -3.83
C TYR A 166 11.26 4.27 -5.30
N PRO A 167 10.66 5.20 -6.04
CA PRO A 167 10.99 5.42 -7.46
C PRO A 167 12.49 5.66 -7.69
N GLU A 168 13.06 4.98 -8.67
CA GLU A 168 14.42 5.24 -9.15
C GLU A 168 14.47 5.03 -10.67
N ASN A 169 15.55 5.46 -11.33
CA ASN A 169 15.81 5.13 -12.72
C ASN A 169 16.46 3.74 -12.87
N SER A 170 15.86 2.72 -12.26
CA SER A 170 16.34 1.33 -12.29
C SER A 170 15.14 0.38 -12.35
N ILE A 171 15.26 -0.73 -13.09
CA ILE A 171 14.18 -1.72 -13.18
C ILE A 171 13.83 -2.34 -11.83
N HIS A 172 14.82 -2.47 -10.95
CA HIS A 172 14.65 -2.95 -9.59
C HIS A 172 13.67 -2.10 -8.77
N SER A 173 13.67 -0.77 -8.97
CA SER A 173 12.73 0.11 -8.27
C SER A 173 11.26 -0.10 -8.63
N THR A 174 10.97 -0.89 -9.67
CA THR A 174 9.61 -1.30 -10.04
C THR A 174 9.11 -2.51 -9.26
N ARG A 175 9.96 -3.15 -8.44
CA ARG A 175 9.65 -4.37 -7.72
C ARG A 175 8.85 -4.09 -6.45
N SER A 176 7.93 -4.99 -6.15
CA SER A 176 7.29 -5.15 -4.84
C SER A 176 7.15 -6.64 -4.53
N PHE A 177 7.36 -7.02 -3.28
CA PHE A 177 7.26 -8.40 -2.79
C PHE A 177 6.18 -8.48 -1.73
N ILE A 178 5.24 -9.39 -1.91
CA ILE A 178 4.05 -9.52 -1.09
C ILE A 178 4.04 -10.91 -0.46
N ALA A 179 4.05 -10.97 0.87
CA ALA A 179 3.79 -12.19 1.62
C ALA A 179 2.27 -12.43 1.66
N THR A 180 1.84 -13.54 1.08
CA THR A 180 0.41 -13.83 0.91
C THR A 180 -0.19 -14.63 2.06
N TYR A 181 0.66 -15.27 2.88
CA TYR A 181 0.34 -16.13 4.02
C TYR A 181 -0.75 -17.18 3.77
N ASP A 182 -0.39 -18.46 3.85
CA ASP A 182 -1.31 -19.61 3.74
C ASP A 182 -2.10 -19.86 5.05
N ASN A 183 -2.59 -18.79 5.70
CA ASN A 183 -3.22 -18.84 7.02
C ASN A 183 -4.54 -18.05 7.13
N GLY A 184 -5.14 -17.64 6.00
CA GLY A 184 -6.42 -16.93 5.99
C GLY A 184 -6.32 -15.42 6.24
N GLN A 185 -5.12 -14.83 6.23
CA GLN A 185 -4.92 -13.38 6.31
C GLN A 185 -5.12 -12.64 4.97
N MET A 186 -5.83 -13.25 4.03
CA MET A 186 -6.06 -12.72 2.68
C MET A 186 -6.60 -11.29 2.69
N ASN A 187 -7.56 -10.98 3.57
CA ASN A 187 -8.11 -9.63 3.70
C ASN A 187 -7.06 -8.58 4.04
N TYR A 188 -6.03 -8.91 4.84
CA TYR A 188 -4.94 -7.99 5.15
C TYR A 188 -4.05 -7.76 3.94
N VAL A 189 -3.72 -8.83 3.20
CA VAL A 189 -2.90 -8.77 1.99
C VAL A 189 -3.57 -7.89 0.93
N THR A 190 -4.85 -8.15 0.64
CA THR A 190 -5.58 -7.46 -0.43
C THR A 190 -5.99 -6.03 -0.06
N ASN A 191 -6.33 -5.79 1.21
CA ASN A 191 -6.89 -4.50 1.63
C ASN A 191 -5.84 -3.52 2.21
N SER A 192 -4.69 -4.03 2.62
CA SER A 192 -3.66 -3.22 3.27
C SER A 192 -2.30 -3.38 2.60
N THR A 193 -1.74 -4.60 2.54
CA THR A 193 -0.35 -4.79 2.10
C THR A 193 -0.12 -4.36 0.66
N ILE A 194 -0.88 -4.90 -0.31
CA ILE A 194 -0.72 -4.56 -1.72
C ILE A 194 -0.87 -3.05 -1.99
N PRO A 195 -1.96 -2.37 -1.56
CA PRO A 195 -2.09 -0.93 -1.76
C PRO A 195 -1.03 -0.12 -1.00
N HIS A 196 -0.54 -0.61 0.15
CA HIS A 196 0.54 0.03 0.90
C HIS A 196 1.88 -0.02 0.16
N GLU A 197 2.31 -1.21 -0.27
CA GLU A 197 3.59 -1.38 -0.95
C GLU A 197 3.60 -0.67 -2.31
N LEU A 198 2.49 -0.69 -3.05
CA LEU A 198 2.34 0.14 -4.26
C LEU A 198 2.50 1.63 -3.95
N GLY A 199 2.05 2.09 -2.77
CA GLY A 199 2.20 3.48 -2.36
C GLY A 199 3.66 3.92 -2.31
N HIS A 200 4.57 3.06 -1.83
CA HIS A 200 6.00 3.33 -1.83
C HIS A 200 6.55 3.55 -3.24
N SER A 201 6.11 2.75 -4.22
CA SER A 201 6.45 2.94 -5.63
C SER A 201 5.90 4.24 -6.23
N PHE A 202 5.00 4.94 -5.55
CA PHE A 202 4.54 6.29 -5.89
C PHE A 202 5.02 7.36 -4.90
N ASN A 203 6.15 7.10 -4.22
CA ASN A 203 6.79 8.02 -3.29
C ASN A 203 5.95 8.37 -2.04
N LEU A 204 4.92 7.57 -1.73
CA LEU A 204 4.24 7.66 -0.45
C LEU A 204 5.14 7.04 0.62
N ARG A 205 5.42 7.84 1.65
CA ARG A 205 6.29 7.47 2.74
C ARG A 205 5.44 7.05 3.93
N ARG A 206 5.97 6.16 4.76
CA ARG A 206 5.36 5.91 6.07
C ARG A 206 5.29 7.24 6.83
N LEU A 207 4.16 7.49 7.49
CA LEU A 207 4.14 8.47 8.58
C LEU A 207 5.03 7.90 9.68
N SER A 208 6.31 8.28 9.70
CA SER A 208 7.05 8.25 10.96
C SER A 208 6.25 9.08 11.95
N VAL A 209 6.10 8.63 13.20
CA VAL A 209 5.64 9.48 14.29
C VAL A 209 6.58 10.69 14.32
N PHE A 210 6.18 11.75 13.64
CA PHE A 210 6.73 13.06 13.87
C PHE A 210 6.31 13.35 15.30
N ASN A 211 7.27 13.30 16.22
CA ASN A 211 7.12 14.02 17.47
C ASN A 211 6.71 15.43 17.08
N LEU A 212 5.43 15.73 17.31
CA LEU A 212 4.89 17.08 17.38
C LEU A 212 5.61 17.76 18.54
N GLN A 213 6.83 18.23 18.27
CA GLN A 213 7.37 19.41 18.93
C GLN A 213 7.17 20.55 17.95
N ILE A 214 5.91 20.80 17.60
CA ILE A 214 5.49 22.10 17.10
C ILE A 214 5.41 22.94 18.37
N GLY A 215 6.43 23.76 18.57
CA GLY A 215 6.45 24.76 19.62
C GLY A 215 5.22 25.65 19.49
N TYR A 216 4.47 25.75 20.58
CA TYR A 216 3.54 26.84 20.79
C TYR A 216 4.37 28.12 20.90
N THR A 217 4.21 29.02 19.94
CA THR A 217 4.28 30.47 20.17
C THR A 217 2.90 30.95 20.59
#